data_AF-A0A946CBT0-F1
#
_entry.id   AF-A0A946CBT0-F1
#
_cell.length_a   1.000
_cell.length_b   1.000
_cell.length_c   1.000
_cell.angle_alpha   90.00
_cell.angle_beta   90.00
_cell.angle_gamma   90.00
#
_symmetry.space_group_name_H-M   'P 1'
#
loop_
_entity.id
_entity.type
_entity.pdbx_description
1 polymer ?
#
loop_
_entity_poly.entity_id
_entity_poly.type
_entity_poly.pdbx_seq_one_letter_code
_entity_poly.pdbx_strand_id
1 'polypeptide(L)'
;MTFNQDSQEVSLYLDYELAAIRTLVDTDDSGYVHPDAGIRFGKSGGGEYEMYVDEGRYSDNVLTPNQFLVAVNVPEPSSMALWILGGALLLRRRR
;
A
#
# COMPACT_ATOMS: atom_id res chain seq x y z
N MET A 1 -4.07 -5.87 0.62
CA MET A 1 -4.49 -7.28 0.42
C MET A 1 -3.26 -8.12 0.13
N THR A 2 -3.28 -9.41 0.45
CA THR A 2 -2.23 -10.37 0.08
C THR A 2 -2.85 -11.66 -0.42
N PHE A 3 -2.10 -12.42 -1.21
CA PHE A 3 -2.49 -13.75 -1.69
C PHE A 3 -1.33 -14.71 -1.49
N ASN A 4 -1.58 -15.83 -0.80
CA ASN A 4 -0.64 -16.93 -0.61
C ASN A 4 -1.03 -18.08 -1.53
N GLN A 5 -0.17 -18.39 -2.50
CA GLN A 5 -0.42 -19.45 -3.48
C GLN A 5 -0.36 -20.86 -2.86
N ASP A 6 0.48 -21.09 -1.86
CA ASP A 6 0.63 -22.43 -1.27
C ASP A 6 -0.61 -22.82 -0.45
N SER A 7 -1.18 -21.86 0.29
CA SER A 7 -2.37 -22.07 1.12
C SER A 7 -3.68 -21.66 0.44
N GLN A 8 -3.60 -21.07 -0.76
CA GLN A 8 -4.75 -20.49 -1.47
C GLN A 8 -5.49 -19.40 -0.65
N GLU A 9 -4.79 -18.74 0.27
CA GLU A 9 -5.39 -17.77 1.18
C GLU A 9 -5.30 -16.35 0.61
N VAL A 10 -6.45 -15.66 0.57
CA VAL A 10 -6.56 -14.22 0.31
C VAL A 10 -6.88 -13.50 1.60
N SER A 11 -6.03 -12.53 1.95
CA SER A 11 -6.16 -11.73 3.17
C SER A 11 -6.35 -10.25 2.84
N LEU A 12 -7.39 -9.65 3.43
CA LEU A 12 -7.71 -8.23 3.31
C LEU A 12 -7.37 -7.52 4.62
N TYR A 13 -6.70 -6.39 4.50
CA TYR A 13 -6.32 -5.53 5.61
C TYR A 13 -6.95 -4.15 5.42
N LEU A 14 -7.48 -3.58 6.50
CA LEU A 14 -7.99 -2.22 6.59
C LEU A 14 -7.36 -1.58 7.83
N ASP A 15 -6.90 -0.33 7.71
CA ASP A 15 -6.17 0.37 8.77
C ASP A 15 -5.03 -0.48 9.38
N TYR A 16 -4.34 -1.22 8.51
CA TYR A 16 -3.23 -2.13 8.85
C TYR A 16 -3.61 -3.35 9.71
N GLU A 17 -4.90 -3.55 9.96
CA GLU A 17 -5.43 -4.68 10.71
C GLU A 17 -6.08 -5.69 9.79
N LEU A 18 -6.02 -6.98 10.17
CA LEU A 18 -6.64 -8.06 9.39
C LEU A 18 -8.17 -7.93 9.44
N ALA A 19 -8.77 -7.57 8.30
CA ALA A 19 -10.21 -7.37 8.18
C ALA A 19 -10.95 -8.63 7.74
N ALA A 20 -10.36 -9.41 6.82
CA ALA A 20 -10.98 -10.63 6.33
C ALA A 20 -9.96 -11.62 5.78
N ILE A 21 -10.29 -12.92 5.90
CA ILE A 21 -9.58 -14.02 5.26
C ILE A 21 -10.58 -14.85 4.44
N ARG A 22 -10.15 -15.30 3.27
CA ARG A 22 -10.85 -16.30 2.45
C ARG A 22 -9.83 -17.30 1.90
N THR A 23 -10.14 -18.59 2.01
CA THR A 23 -9.43 -19.63 1.27
C THR A 23 -10.15 -19.83 -0.06
N LEU A 24 -9.43 -19.69 -1.16
CA LEU A 24 -9.95 -20.03 -2.48
C LEU A 24 -10.09 -21.56 -2.53
N VAL A 25 -11.30 -22.02 -2.83
CA VAL A 25 -11.56 -23.45 -3.01
C VAL A 25 -11.30 -23.76 -4.48
N ASP A 26 -10.31 -24.61 -4.69
CA ASP A 26 -10.11 -25.26 -5.96
C ASP A 26 -10.94 -26.55 -5.99
N THR A 27 -12.05 -26.53 -6.73
CA THR A 27 -12.97 -27.67 -6.79
C THR A 27 -12.53 -28.76 -7.76
N ASP A 28 -11.56 -28.48 -8.64
CA ASP A 28 -11.09 -29.42 -9.66
C ASP A 28 -9.62 -29.85 -9.49
N ASP A 29 -8.99 -29.42 -8.39
CA ASP A 29 -7.61 -29.78 -7.99
C ASP A 29 -6.56 -29.36 -9.05
N SER A 30 -6.90 -28.40 -9.91
CA SER A 30 -6.02 -27.90 -10.99
C SER A 30 -4.96 -26.89 -10.50
N GLY A 31 -5.08 -26.43 -9.26
CA GLY A 31 -4.41 -25.28 -8.69
C GLY A 31 -4.96 -23.97 -9.25
N TYR A 32 -5.09 -22.94 -8.41
CA TYR A 32 -5.33 -21.59 -8.92
C TYR A 32 -4.10 -21.09 -9.69
N VAL A 33 -4.24 -20.94 -11.01
CA VAL A 33 -3.27 -20.28 -11.87
C VAL A 33 -3.76 -18.88 -12.19
N HIS A 34 -3.02 -17.86 -11.75
CA HIS A 34 -3.36 -16.48 -12.09
C HIS A 34 -3.17 -16.28 -13.60
N PRO A 35 -4.20 -15.85 -14.35
CA PRO A 35 -4.06 -15.60 -15.77
C PRO A 35 -3.13 -14.42 -16.03
N ASP A 36 -2.50 -14.36 -17.20
CA ASP A 36 -1.80 -13.17 -17.66
C ASP A 36 -2.78 -11.99 -17.70
N ALA A 37 -2.65 -11.10 -16.71
CA ALA A 37 -3.52 -9.94 -16.55
C ALA A 37 -2.71 -8.72 -16.15
N GLY A 38 -2.98 -7.59 -16.81
CA GLY A 38 -2.40 -6.30 -16.43
C GLY A 38 -3.02 -5.77 -15.14
N ILE A 39 -2.19 -5.12 -14.31
CA ILE A 39 -2.65 -4.37 -13.14
C ILE A 39 -3.34 -3.09 -13.62
N ARG A 40 -4.56 -2.83 -13.14
CA ARG A 40 -5.32 -1.63 -13.47
C ARG A 40 -5.69 -0.90 -12.19
N PHE A 41 -5.36 0.38 -12.12
CA PHE A 41 -5.78 1.27 -11.04
C PHE A 41 -6.93 2.15 -11.52
N GLY A 42 -7.87 2.44 -10.62
CA GLY A 42 -9.07 3.19 -10.95
C GLY A 42 -10.18 2.31 -11.50
N LYS A 43 -10.83 2.75 -12.57
CA LYS A 43 -12.17 2.31 -12.95
C LYS A 43 -12.14 1.21 -14.02
N SER A 44 -12.91 0.14 -13.81
CA SER A 44 -13.17 -0.93 -14.80
C SER A 44 -14.56 -0.83 -15.48
N GLY A 45 -15.31 0.26 -15.28
CA GLY A 45 -16.70 0.44 -15.73
C GLY A 45 -17.08 1.90 -16.09
N GLY A 46 -18.37 2.26 -16.09
CA GLY A 46 -18.92 3.52 -16.66
C GLY A 46 -19.30 4.68 -15.69
N GLY A 47 -19.32 4.52 -14.36
CA GLY A 47 -19.76 5.58 -13.40
C GLY A 47 -18.80 6.76 -13.08
N GLU A 48 -19.25 7.81 -12.41
CA GLU A 48 -18.35 8.89 -11.95
C GLU A 48 -17.66 8.51 -10.63
N TYR A 49 -16.42 8.94 -10.40
CA TYR A 49 -15.72 8.78 -9.11
C TYR A 49 -15.17 10.12 -8.59
N GLU A 50 -15.31 10.33 -7.28
CA GLU A 50 -14.61 11.34 -6.48
C GLU A 50 -13.63 10.65 -5.49
N MET A 51 -12.71 9.81 -5.99
CA MET A 51 -11.76 9.09 -5.12
C MET A 51 -10.32 9.38 -5.52
N TYR A 52 -9.54 9.87 -4.56
CA TYR A 52 -8.09 10.01 -4.67
C TYR A 52 -7.42 8.73 -4.19
N VAL A 53 -6.50 8.22 -4.99
CA VAL A 53 -5.68 7.04 -4.67
C VAL A 53 -4.23 7.49 -4.70
N ASP A 54 -3.49 7.16 -3.66
CA ASP A 54 -2.05 7.39 -3.57
C ASP A 54 -1.36 6.10 -3.07
N GLU A 55 -0.05 6.01 -3.26
CA GLU A 55 0.82 4.97 -2.73
C GLU A 55 0.48 3.52 -3.13
N GLY A 56 -0.03 3.32 -4.35
CA GLY A 56 -0.23 1.99 -4.92
C GLY A 56 1.08 1.20 -5.00
N ARG A 57 1.15 0.04 -4.33
CA ARG A 57 2.31 -0.85 -4.29
C ARG A 57 1.89 -2.29 -4.56
N TYR A 58 2.79 -3.05 -5.19
CA TYR A 58 2.66 -4.50 -5.36
C TYR A 58 3.96 -5.19 -4.93
N SER A 59 3.85 -6.44 -4.51
CA SER A 59 4.94 -7.25 -3.95
C SER A 59 4.83 -8.67 -4.50
N ASP A 60 5.98 -9.33 -4.65
CA ASP A 60 6.11 -10.74 -4.99
C ASP A 60 6.03 -11.66 -3.76
N ASN A 61 5.98 -11.08 -2.57
CA ASN A 61 5.90 -11.78 -1.29
C ASN A 61 4.60 -11.47 -0.55
N VAL A 62 4.11 -12.45 0.21
CA VAL A 62 2.99 -12.29 1.16
C VAL A 62 3.45 -11.42 2.32
N LEU A 63 2.87 -10.22 2.43
CA LEU A 63 3.19 -9.28 3.49
C LEU A 63 2.42 -9.60 4.78
N THR A 64 3.11 -9.51 5.91
CA THR A 64 2.49 -9.49 7.24
C THR A 64 2.02 -8.08 7.61
N PRO A 65 1.11 -7.91 8.59
CA PRO A 65 0.58 -6.59 8.98
C PRO A 65 1.64 -5.51 9.23
N ASN A 66 2.71 -5.89 9.93
CA ASN A 66 3.85 -5.00 10.26
C ASN A 66 4.78 -4.68 9.08
N GLN A 67 4.58 -5.29 7.92
CA GLN A 67 5.32 -5.01 6.69
C GLN A 67 4.56 -4.09 5.74
N PHE A 68 3.28 -3.82 6.00
CA PHE A 68 2.60 -2.76 5.28
C PHE A 68 3.25 -1.43 5.60
N LEU A 69 3.28 -0.54 4.60
CA LEU A 69 3.68 0.83 4.81
C LEU A 69 2.64 1.45 5.74
N VAL A 70 2.99 1.59 7.00
CA VAL A 70 2.19 2.37 7.92
C VAL A 70 2.41 3.82 7.50
N ALA A 71 1.33 4.60 7.37
CA ALA A 71 1.41 6.04 7.50
C ALA A 71 1.89 6.31 8.93
N VAL A 72 3.20 6.17 9.16
CA VAL A 72 3.82 6.62 10.38
C VAL A 72 3.48 8.11 10.39
N ASN A 73 2.79 8.57 11.43
CA ASN A 73 2.81 9.97 11.79
C ASN A 73 4.27 10.28 12.15
N VAL A 74 5.15 10.34 11.16
CA VAL A 74 6.40 11.05 11.24
C VAL A 74 5.90 12.45 11.51
N PRO A 75 6.15 13.03 12.70
CA PRO A 75 5.77 14.40 12.93
C PRO A 75 6.41 15.18 11.80
N GLU A 76 5.58 15.75 10.91
CA GLU A 76 6.12 16.63 9.89
C GLU A 76 6.95 17.65 10.65
N PRO A 77 8.24 17.82 10.30
CA PRO A 77 9.03 18.85 10.93
C PRO A 77 8.22 20.12 10.79
N SER A 78 7.84 20.73 11.92
CA SER A 78 6.92 21.87 11.89
C SER A 78 7.43 22.81 10.81
N SER A 79 6.58 23.28 9.90
CA SER A 79 7.07 24.07 8.76
C SER A 79 7.98 25.20 9.24
N MET A 80 7.69 25.75 10.43
CA MET A 80 8.57 26.66 11.18
C MET A 80 9.99 26.13 11.46
N ALA A 81 10.16 24.91 11.96
CA ALA A 81 11.48 24.31 12.17
C ALA A 81 12.28 24.20 10.86
N LEU A 82 11.64 23.85 9.74
CA LEU A 82 12.29 23.82 8.42
C LEU A 82 12.70 25.22 7.95
N TRP A 83 11.84 26.23 8.15
CA TRP A 83 12.18 27.62 7.85
C TRP A 83 13.37 28.12 8.68
N ILE A 84 13.42 27.78 9.97
CA ILE A 84 14.53 28.15 10.87
C ILE A 84 15.82 27.46 10.43
N LEU A 85 15.80 26.16 10.16
CA LEU A 85 16.96 25.40 9.67
C LEU A 85 17.47 25.94 8.32
N GLY A 86 16.56 26.20 7.38
CA GLY A 86 16.89 26.79 6.09
C GLY A 86 17.51 28.18 6.24
N GLY A 87 16.92 29.03 7.09
CA GLY A 87 17.46 30.36 7.40
C GLY A 87 18.85 30.30 8.04
N ALA A 88 19.06 29.40 9.01
CA ALA A 88 20.34 29.22 9.67
C ALA A 88 21.44 28.72 8.71
N LEU A 89 21.10 27.78 7.81
CA LEU A 89 22.00 27.30 6.75
C LEU A 89 22.38 28.41 5.77
N LEU A 90 21.42 29.25 5.38
CA LEU A 90 21.67 30.40 4.50
C LEU A 90 22.55 31.45 5.17
N LEU A 91 22.37 31.71 6.47
CA LEU A 91 23.20 32.63 7.25
C LEU A 91 24.63 32.09 7.44
N ARG A 92 24.78 30.79 7.67
CA ARG A 92 26.10 30.14 7.77
C ARG A 92 26.89 30.21 6.47
N ARG A 93 26.22 30.11 5.32
CA ARG A 93 26.87 30.23 3.99
C ARG A 93 27.39 31.63 3.68
N ARG A 94 26.88 32.66 4.37
CA ARG A 94 27.25 34.07 4.15
C ARG A 94 28.38 34.57 5.06
N ARG A 95 28.92 33.72 5.93
CA ARG A 95 30.14 33.97 6.72
C ARG A 95 31.28 33.12 6.18
#